data_AF-A0A2Z6GEB6-F1
#
_entry.id   AF-A0A2Z6GEB6-F1
#
_cell.length_a   1.000
_cell.length_b   1.000
_cell.length_c   1.000
_cell.angle_alpha   90.00
_cell.angle_beta   90.00
_cell.angle_gamma   90.00
#
_symmetry.space_group_name_H-M   'P 1'
#
loop_
_entity.id
_entity.type
_entity.pdbx_description
1 polymer ?
#
loop_
_entity_poly.entity_id
_entity_poly.type
_entity_poly.pdbx_seq_one_letter_code
_entity_poly.pdbx_strand_id
1 'polypeptide(L)'
;MKLNHPITFGKSTITELKFRDHPIASDYLSFDRRGGVAQRIALIASLTGMDEAVIGRLHGVDYRRAEAMAEKMMEDDETEALTDEALFPKPKTPEQEAAEKKSLES
;
A
#
# COMPACT_ATOMS: atom_id res chain seq x y z
N MET A 1 -6.29 -13.95 -2.89
CA MET A 1 -7.66 -13.55 -3.28
C MET A 1 -8.11 -14.36 -4.47
N LYS A 2 -9.10 -15.25 -4.28
CA LYS A 2 -9.72 -15.97 -5.40
C LYS A 2 -10.54 -15.05 -6.30
N LEU A 3 -10.34 -15.18 -7.60
CA LEU A 3 -11.07 -14.50 -8.66
C LEU A 3 -12.39 -15.21 -8.92
N ASN A 4 -13.47 -14.45 -9.06
CA ASN A 4 -14.76 -14.99 -9.49
C ASN A 4 -14.76 -15.25 -11.00
N HIS A 5 -13.99 -14.47 -11.76
CA HIS A 5 -13.80 -14.62 -13.20
C HIS A 5 -12.32 -14.89 -13.49
N PRO A 6 -11.92 -16.16 -13.67
CA PRO A 6 -10.55 -16.51 -14.01
C PRO A 6 -10.12 -15.88 -15.33
N ILE A 7 -8.87 -15.44 -15.41
CA ILE A 7 -8.29 -14.89 -16.64
C ILE A 7 -7.39 -15.96 -17.28
N THR A 8 -7.62 -16.24 -18.56
CA THR A 8 -6.81 -17.21 -19.32
C THR A 8 -5.82 -16.49 -20.23
N PHE A 9 -4.55 -16.88 -20.15
CA PHE A 9 -3.46 -16.42 -21.00
C PHE A 9 -2.77 -17.62 -21.64
N GLY A 10 -3.15 -17.95 -22.87
CA GLY A 10 -2.59 -19.10 -23.57
C GLY A 10 -2.85 -20.40 -22.81
N LYS A 11 -1.80 -20.96 -22.20
CA LYS A 11 -1.86 -22.20 -21.40
C LYS A 11 -2.02 -21.96 -19.89
N SER A 12 -1.92 -20.72 -19.43
CA SER A 12 -1.96 -20.36 -18.02
C SER A 12 -3.31 -19.75 -17.66
N THR A 13 -3.92 -20.21 -16.57
CA THR A 13 -5.15 -19.63 -16.04
C THR A 13 -4.88 -19.04 -14.67
N ILE A 14 -5.16 -17.75 -14.52
CA ILE A 14 -5.06 -17.04 -13.25
C ILE A 14 -6.44 -17.13 -12.59
N THR A 15 -6.50 -17.84 -11.48
CA THR A 15 -7.70 -18.03 -10.66
C THR A 15 -7.64 -17.27 -9.34
N GLU A 16 -6.48 -16.72 -9.00
CA GLU A 16 -6.24 -16.02 -7.74
C GLU A 16 -5.16 -14.95 -7.91
N LEU A 17 -5.36 -13.79 -7.28
CA LEU A 17 -4.35 -12.76 -7.05
C LEU A 17 -3.77 -12.94 -5.64
N LYS A 18 -2.45 -13.05 -5.54
CA LYS A 18 -1.76 -13.10 -4.25
C LYS A 18 -1.14 -11.74 -3.99
N PHE A 19 -1.58 -11.08 -2.92
CA PHE A 19 -0.96 -9.85 -2.46
C PHE A 19 0.26 -10.21 -1.61
N ARG A 20 1.31 -9.41 -1.71
CA ARG A 20 2.53 -9.56 -0.92
C ARG A 20 2.28 -9.08 0.51
N ASP A 21 2.93 -9.72 1.47
CA ASP A 21 2.80 -9.40 2.91
C ASP A 21 3.58 -8.15 3.31
N HIS A 22 4.62 -7.77 2.56
CA HIS A 22 5.45 -6.59 2.82
C HIS A 22 5.54 -5.73 1.56
N PRO A 23 4.54 -4.88 1.32
CA PRO A 23 4.62 -3.87 0.26
C PRO A 23 5.75 -2.89 0.56
N ILE A 24 6.48 -2.48 -0.46
CA ILE A 24 7.61 -1.55 -0.30
C ILE A 24 7.14 -0.12 -0.50
N ALA A 25 7.82 0.86 0.12
CA ALA A 25 7.47 2.28 -0.02
C ALA A 25 7.34 2.73 -1.49
N SER A 26 8.09 2.12 -2.42
CA SER A 26 7.98 2.38 -3.85
C SER A 26 6.61 2.02 -4.46
N ASP A 27 5.94 1.00 -3.92
CA ASP A 27 4.61 0.57 -4.35
C ASP A 27 3.56 1.65 -4.04
N TYR A 28 3.79 2.43 -2.98
CA TYR A 28 2.87 3.45 -2.47
C TYR A 28 3.21 4.87 -2.91
N LEU A 29 4.49 5.23 -2.97
CA LEU A 29 4.97 6.59 -3.26
C LEU A 29 4.59 7.09 -4.65
N SER A 30 4.19 6.20 -5.55
CA SER A 30 3.74 6.53 -6.90
C SER A 30 2.23 6.73 -7.02
N PHE A 31 1.49 6.66 -5.91
CA PHE A 31 0.04 6.57 -5.92
C PHE A 31 -0.67 7.78 -5.30
N ASP A 32 -1.38 8.53 -6.13
CA ASP A 32 -2.38 9.49 -5.66
C ASP A 32 -3.72 8.75 -5.49
N ARG A 33 -4.37 8.84 -4.32
CA ARG A 33 -5.70 8.23 -4.08
C ARG A 33 -6.78 8.78 -5.02
N ARG A 34 -6.57 9.97 -5.60
CA ARG A 34 -7.40 10.57 -6.66
C ARG A 34 -7.02 10.13 -8.07
N GLY A 35 -5.99 9.28 -8.19
CA GLY A 35 -5.45 8.76 -9.43
C GLY A 35 -6.48 8.03 -10.29
N GLY A 36 -6.32 8.17 -11.61
CA GLY A 36 -7.14 7.47 -12.60
C GLY A 36 -6.92 5.95 -12.58
N VAL A 37 -7.77 5.24 -13.33
CA VAL A 37 -7.76 3.76 -13.41
C VAL A 37 -6.37 3.17 -13.71
N ALA A 38 -5.56 3.85 -14.53
CA ALA A 38 -4.21 3.40 -14.86
C ALA A 38 -3.27 3.35 -13.64
N GLN A 39 -3.34 4.33 -12.73
CA GLN A 39 -2.53 4.29 -11.50
C GLN A 39 -2.95 3.10 -10.64
N ARG A 40 -4.25 2.92 -10.42
CA ARG A 40 -4.84 1.79 -9.67
C ARG A 40 -4.39 0.43 -10.18
N ILE A 41 -4.35 0.27 -11.49
CA ILE A 41 -3.83 -0.93 -12.15
C ILE A 41 -2.35 -1.16 -11.79
N ALA A 42 -1.51 -0.13 -11.86
CA ALA A 42 -0.08 -0.22 -11.53
C ALA A 42 0.19 -0.59 -10.07
N LEU A 43 -0.57 -0.02 -9.12
CA LEU A 43 -0.45 -0.40 -7.70
C LEU A 43 -0.82 -1.86 -7.47
N ILE A 44 -1.99 -2.29 -7.95
CA ILE A 44 -2.42 -3.68 -7.78
C ILE A 44 -1.40 -4.62 -8.43
N ALA A 45 -0.88 -4.27 -9.60
CA ALA A 45 0.19 -5.01 -10.28
C ALA A 45 1.43 -5.12 -9.38
N SER A 46 1.88 -4.02 -8.77
CA SER A 46 3.06 -4.05 -7.89
C SER A 46 2.82 -4.87 -6.62
N LEU A 47 1.69 -4.67 -5.94
CA LEU A 47 1.32 -5.38 -4.71
C LEU A 47 1.14 -6.88 -4.94
N THR A 48 0.70 -7.28 -6.13
CA THR A 48 0.49 -8.69 -6.48
C THR A 48 1.66 -9.32 -7.24
N GLY A 49 2.61 -8.51 -7.71
CA GLY A 49 3.68 -8.93 -8.61
C GLY A 49 3.19 -9.38 -10.00
N MET A 50 1.98 -9.01 -10.39
CA MET A 50 1.41 -9.33 -11.69
C MET A 50 1.63 -8.19 -12.68
N ASP A 51 1.53 -8.49 -13.98
CA ASP A 51 1.63 -7.49 -15.04
C ASP A 51 0.38 -6.59 -15.08
N GLU A 52 0.55 -5.29 -15.37
CA GLU A 52 -0.55 -4.33 -15.49
C GLU A 52 -1.60 -4.76 -16.53
N ALA A 53 -1.17 -5.41 -17.62
CA ALA A 53 -2.08 -5.93 -18.64
C ALA A 53 -2.95 -7.08 -18.13
N VAL A 54 -2.50 -7.80 -17.09
CA VAL A 54 -3.31 -8.82 -16.41
C VAL A 54 -4.37 -8.13 -15.56
N ILE A 55 -3.98 -7.14 -14.77
CA ILE A 55 -4.89 -6.42 -13.88
C ILE A 55 -5.93 -5.63 -14.69
N GLY A 56 -5.53 -5.02 -15.81
CA GLY A 56 -6.44 -4.32 -16.73
C GLY A 56 -7.45 -5.24 -17.44
N ARG A 57 -7.26 -6.57 -17.40
CA ARG A 57 -8.20 -7.57 -17.94
C ARG A 57 -9.10 -8.19 -16.87
N LEU A 58 -8.95 -7.80 -15.60
CA LEU A 58 -9.85 -8.26 -14.54
C LEU A 58 -11.29 -7.86 -14.86
N HIS A 59 -12.21 -8.77 -14.58
CA HIS A 59 -13.62 -8.43 -14.61
C HIS A 59 -13.90 -7.33 -13.58
N GLY A 60 -14.80 -6.39 -13.88
CA GLY A 60 -15.00 -5.19 -13.04
C GLY A 60 -15.34 -5.48 -11.57
N VAL A 61 -15.98 -6.62 -11.28
CA VAL A 61 -16.21 -7.09 -9.91
C VAL A 61 -14.91 -7.50 -9.21
N ASP A 62 -14.07 -8.26 -9.89
CA ASP A 62 -12.79 -8.71 -9.35
C ASP A 62 -11.78 -7.56 -9.25
N TYR A 63 -11.79 -6.63 -10.22
CA TYR A 63 -11.03 -5.39 -10.16
C TYR A 63 -11.38 -4.56 -8.91
N ARG A 64 -12.67 -4.29 -8.66
CA ARG A 64 -13.09 -3.51 -7.48
C ARG A 64 -12.72 -4.18 -6.16
N ARG A 65 -12.73 -5.51 -6.12
CA ARG A 65 -12.28 -6.25 -4.93
C ARG A 65 -10.78 -6.14 -4.73
N ALA A 66 -9.99 -6.24 -5.81
CA ALA A 66 -8.55 -6.07 -5.76
C ALA A 66 -8.16 -4.65 -5.33
N GLU A 67 -8.87 -3.65 -5.84
CA GLU A 67 -8.73 -2.23 -5.46
C GLU A 67 -8.99 -2.01 -3.97
N ALA A 68 -10.09 -2.51 -3.43
CA ALA A 68 -10.40 -2.38 -2.00
C ALA A 68 -9.36 -3.07 -1.10
N MET A 69 -8.77 -4.19 -1.55
CA MET A 69 -7.68 -4.85 -0.82
C MET A 69 -6.39 -4.04 -0.84
N ALA A 70 -6.03 -3.48 -2.01
CA ALA A 70 -4.87 -2.60 -2.13
C ALA A 70 -5.01 -1.34 -1.27
N GLU A 71 -6.21 -0.74 -1.24
CA GLU A 71 -6.51 0.42 -0.40
C GLU A 71 -6.41 0.09 1.09
N LYS A 72 -6.98 -1.04 1.51
CA LYS A 72 -6.85 -1.49 2.90
C LYS A 72 -5.40 -1.73 3.32
N MET A 73 -4.57 -2.33 2.46
CA MET A 73 -3.15 -2.53 2.75
C MET A 73 -2.38 -1.22 2.93
N MET A 74 -2.74 -0.17 2.18
CA MET A 74 -2.16 1.17 2.41
C MET A 74 -2.55 1.72 3.78
N GLU A 75 -3.81 1.59 4.17
CA GLU A 75 -4.30 2.09 5.45
C GLU A 75 -3.70 1.33 6.64
N ASP A 76 -3.57 0.01 6.52
CA ASP A 76 -2.97 -0.85 7.55
C ASP A 76 -1.48 -0.47 7.75
N ASP A 77 -0.71 -0.29 6.67
CA ASP A 77 0.70 0.13 6.72
C ASP A 77 0.89 1.56 7.28
N GLU A 78 0.04 2.51 6.88
CA GLU A 78 0.06 3.87 7.45
C GLU A 78 -0.24 3.86 8.95
N THR A 79 -1.13 2.97 9.39
CA THR A 79 -1.47 2.83 10.81
C THR A 79 -0.34 2.18 11.59
N GLU A 80 0.30 1.13 11.06
CA GLU A 80 1.46 0.50 11.69
C GLU A 80 2.63 1.49 11.82
N ALA A 81 2.93 2.27 10.77
CA ALA A 81 3.96 3.31 10.80
C ALA A 81 3.73 4.37 11.89
N LEU A 82 2.48 4.76 12.13
CA LEU A 82 2.11 5.70 13.19
C LEU A 82 2.23 5.09 14.60
N THR A 83 1.97 3.79 14.75
CA THR A 83 2.11 3.12 16.04
C THR A 83 3.57 2.91 16.45
N ASP A 84 4.46 2.63 15.51
CA ASP A 84 5.90 2.48 15.78
C ASP A 84 6.54 3.83 16.18
N GLU A 85 6.16 4.94 15.52
CA GLU A 85 6.67 6.27 15.86
C GLU A 85 6.14 6.78 17.23
N ALA A 86 4.98 6.28 17.67
CA ALA A 86 4.44 6.54 19.00
C ALA A 86 5.12 5.70 20.12
N LEU A 87 5.64 4.52 19.78
CA LEU A 87 6.35 3.63 20.72
C LEU A 87 7.85 3.92 20.81
N PHE A 88 8.45 4.43 19.73
CA PHE A 88 9.84 4.86 19.66
C PHE A 88 9.92 6.33 19.22
N PRO A 89 9.62 7.29 20.12
CA PRO A 89 9.88 8.69 19.81
C PRO A 89 11.35 8.83 19.42
N LYS A 90 11.62 9.41 18.24
CA LYS A 90 12.99 9.73 17.82
C LYS A 90 13.70 10.43 18.98
N PRO A 91 14.94 10.03 19.33
CA PRO A 91 15.66 10.70 20.41
C PRO A 91 15.70 12.19 20.12
N LYS A 92 15.16 13.00 21.04
CA LYS A 92 15.19 14.46 20.94
C LYS A 92 16.62 14.88 20.59
N THR A 93 16.78 15.70 19.55
CA THR A 93 18.09 16.27 19.23
C THR A 93 18.52 17.14 20.42
N PRO A 94 19.83 17.27 20.74
CA PRO A 94 20.29 18.04 21.91
C PRO A 94 19.77 19.50 21.94
N GLU A 95 19.44 20.03 20.76
CA GLU A 95 18.85 21.35 20.56
C GLU A 95 17.41 21.46 21.11
N GLN A 96 16.64 20.37 21.11
CA GLN A 96 15.28 20.32 21.66
C GLN A 96 15.27 20.14 23.19
N GLU A 97 16.32 19.52 23.76
CA GLU A 97 16.44 19.36 25.22
C GLU A 97 16.84 20.67 25.93
N ALA A 98 17.55 21.55 25.23
CA ALA A 98 17.95 22.86 25.76
C ALA A 98 16.80 23.87 25.85
N ALA A 99 15.78 23.75 24.99
CA ALA A 99 14.61 24.63 25.01
C ALA A 99 13.66 24.33 26.19
N GLU A 100 13.54 23.05 26.58
CA GLU A 100 12.64 22.62 27.67
C GLU A 100 13.19 22.99 29.05
N LYS A 101 14.52 22.92 29.25
CA LYS A 101 15.16 23.34 30.51
C LYS A 101 15.07 24.85 30.75
N LYS A 102 14.99 25.66 29.69
CA LYS A 102 14.90 27.12 29.79
C LYS A 102 13.50 27.65 30.13
N SER A 103 12.46 26.84 29.92
CA SER A 103 11.08 27.20 30.27
C SER A 103 10.69 26.79 31.70
N LEU A 104 11.50 26.00 32.39
CA LEU A 104 11.24 25.57 33.77
C LEU A 104 11.92 26.45 34.83
N GLU A 105 12.78 27.39 34.42
CA GLU A 105 13.47 28.36 35.28
C GLU A 105 12.97 29.82 35.10
N SER A 106 11.80 30.04 34.49
CA SER A 106 11.15 31.36 34.41
C SER A 106 9.89 31.44 35.26
#